data_AF-A0A7W5TT24-F1
#
_entry.id   AF-A0A7W5TT24-F1
#
_cell.length_a   1.000
_cell.length_b   1.000
_cell.length_c   1.000
_cell.angle_alpha   90.00
_cell.angle_beta   90.00
_cell.angle_gamma   90.00
#
_symmetry.space_group_name_H-M   'P 1'
#
loop_
_entity.id
_entity.type
_entity.pdbx_description
1 polymer ?
#
loop_
_entity_poly.entity_id
_entity_poly.type
_entity_poly.pdbx_seq_one_letter_code
_entity_poly.pdbx_strand_id
1 'polypeptide(L)'
;MKQYTLTHEGLTVDVEFDLGMLFWYRARLIVNDEPVDERAVFWGTTRLRTSNPRPVVVDAKTGFFGPKTPVLRDHAESIPFDKRS
;
A
#
# COMPACT_ATOMS: atom_id res chain seq x y z
N MET A 1 7.96 2.97 10.98
CA MET A 1 7.10 2.10 10.16
C MET A 1 5.66 2.57 10.32
N LYS A 2 4.89 2.69 9.24
CA LYS A 2 3.43 2.89 9.26
C LYS A 2 2.78 1.76 8.47
N GLN A 3 1.74 1.13 9.01
CA GLN A 3 1.03 0.05 8.37
C GLN A 3 -0.45 0.40 8.21
N TYR A 4 -1.02 -0.04 7.09
CA TYR A 4 -2.43 0.11 6.75
C TYR A 4 -2.97 -1.25 6.36
N THR A 5 -4.14 -1.61 6.88
CA THR A 5 -4.74 -2.93 6.65
C THR A 5 -6.13 -2.75 6.06
N LEU A 6 -6.48 -3.60 5.11
CA LEU A 6 -7.81 -3.67 4.52
C LEU A 6 -8.15 -5.12 4.25
N THR A 7 -9.29 -5.58 4.79
CA THR A 7 -9.85 -6.87 4.41
C THR A 7 -10.76 -6.68 3.20
N HIS A 8 -10.44 -7.31 2.09
CA HIS A 8 -11.20 -7.21 0.85
C HIS A 8 -11.30 -8.57 0.15
N GLU A 9 -12.52 -8.99 -0.20
CA GLU A 9 -12.81 -10.29 -0.82
C GLU A 9 -12.23 -11.52 -0.10
N GLY A 10 -12.11 -11.45 1.22
CA GLY A 10 -11.50 -12.52 2.03
C GLY A 10 -9.98 -12.55 1.99
N LEU A 11 -9.34 -11.55 1.40
CA LEU A 11 -7.90 -11.29 1.47
C LEU A 11 -7.62 -10.25 2.55
N THR A 12 -6.53 -10.45 3.30
CA THR A 12 -5.95 -9.39 4.13
C THR A 12 -4.91 -8.67 3.28
N VAL A 13 -5.15 -7.40 2.98
CA VAL A 13 -4.23 -6.56 2.22
C VAL A 13 -3.59 -5.57 3.19
N ASP A 14 -2.27 -5.60 3.25
CA ASP A 14 -1.46 -4.75 4.09
C ASP A 14 -0.54 -3.88 3.23
N VAL A 15 -0.41 -2.60 3.62
CA VAL A 15 0.54 -1.67 3.02
C VAL A 15 1.43 -1.12 4.12
N GLU A 16 2.71 -1.45 4.03
CA GLU A 16 3.72 -0.98 4.96
C GLU A 16 4.54 0.14 4.32
N PHE A 17 4.78 1.19 5.09
CA PHE A 17 5.71 2.27 4.78
C PHE A 17 6.85 2.28 5.79
N ASP A 18 8.04 1.97 5.30
CA ASP A 18 9.29 2.13 6.04
C ASP A 18 10.04 3.36 5.56
N LEU A 19 10.63 4.09 6.51
CA LEU A 19 11.53 5.19 6.17
C LEU A 19 12.83 4.59 5.63
N GLY A 20 13.15 4.88 4.36
CA GLY A 20 14.42 4.50 3.76
C GLY A 20 15.49 5.55 4.03
N MET A 21 15.47 6.63 3.25
CA MET A 21 16.35 7.81 3.38
C MET A 21 15.49 9.09 3.36
N LEU A 22 16.04 10.26 3.68
CA LEU A 22 15.29 11.54 3.72
C LEU A 22 14.35 11.68 2.50
N PHE A 23 13.03 11.79 2.76
CA PHE A 23 11.95 11.88 1.77
C PHE A 23 11.65 10.65 0.90
N TRP A 24 12.38 9.55 1.08
CA TRP A 24 12.15 8.27 0.41
C TRP A 24 11.53 7.27 1.37
N TYR A 25 10.33 6.80 1.03
CA TYR A 25 9.69 5.70 1.74
C TYR A 25 9.76 4.43 0.89
N ARG A 26 9.97 3.30 1.56
CA ARG A 26 9.75 1.98 0.98
C ARG A 26 8.31 1.59 1.27
N ALA A 27 7.51 1.47 0.22
CA ALA A 27 6.14 0.99 0.28
C ALA A 27 6.10 -0.48 -0.12
N ARG A 28 5.58 -1.34 0.76
CA ARG A 28 5.47 -2.78 0.53
C ARG A 28 4.00 -3.19 0.57
N LEU A 29 3.59 -3.99 -0.40
CA LEU A 29 2.28 -4.62 -0.46
C LEU A 29 2.43 -6.04 0.07
N ILE A 30 1.64 -6.37 1.07
CA ILE A 30 1.55 -7.69 1.68
C ILE A 30 0.12 -8.17 1.49
N VAL A 31 -0.05 -9.40 1.03
CA VAL A 31 -1.36 -10.02 0.84
C VAL A 31 -1.34 -11.37 1.55
N ASN A 32 -2.26 -11.59 2.49
CA ASN A 32 -2.31 -12.80 3.33
C ASN A 32 -0.94 -13.12 3.96
N ASP A 33 -0.33 -12.12 4.60
CA ASP A 33 1.00 -12.20 5.26
C ASP A 33 2.19 -12.45 4.32
N GLU A 34 1.99 -12.46 3.00
CA GLU A 34 3.06 -12.62 2.01
C GLU A 34 3.40 -11.30 1.31
N PRO A 35 4.67 -10.84 1.30
CA PRO A 35 5.07 -9.65 0.56
C PRO A 35 5.07 -9.93 -0.95
N VAL A 36 4.21 -9.23 -1.68
CA VAL A 36 3.97 -9.48 -3.12
C VAL A 36 4.55 -8.41 -4.04
N ASP A 37 4.72 -7.18 -3.56
CA ASP A 37 5.35 -6.09 -4.32
C ASP A 37 6.00 -5.09 -3.37
N GLU A 38 7.07 -4.45 -3.83
CA GLU A 38 7.81 -3.46 -3.08
C GLU A 38 8.28 -2.35 -4.02
N ARG A 39 8.01 -1.10 -3.65
CA ARG A 39 8.38 0.08 -4.42
C ARG A 39 8.88 1.19 -3.52
N ALA A 40 9.92 1.88 -3.99
CA ALA A 40 10.27 3.17 -3.44
C ALA A 40 9.24 4.22 -3.86
N VAL A 41 8.89 5.12 -2.95
CA VAL A 41 8.03 6.27 -3.21
C VAL A 41 8.69 7.52 -2.65
N PHE A 42 9.04 8.41 -3.56
CA PHE A 42 9.47 9.77 -3.27
C PHE A 42 8.30 10.69 -3.54
N TRP A 43 7.84 11.38 -2.50
CA TRP A 43 6.84 12.45 -2.55
C TRP A 43 5.80 12.32 -3.68
N GLY A 44 4.76 11.53 -3.47
CA GLY A 44 3.73 11.32 -4.49
C GLY A 44 2.97 10.02 -4.33
N THR A 45 2.60 9.41 -5.45
CA THR A 45 1.90 8.11 -5.47
C THR A 45 2.74 7.10 -6.23
N THR A 46 2.92 5.92 -5.67
CA THR A 46 3.40 4.74 -6.40
C THR A 46 2.30 3.69 -6.44
N ARG A 47 2.32 2.83 -7.45
CA ARG A 47 1.34 1.76 -7.61
C ARG A 47 2.00 0.43 -7.28
N LEU A 48 1.45 -0.24 -6.27
CA LEU A 48 1.79 -1.60 -5.89
C LEU A 48 0.76 -2.54 -6.51
N ARG A 49 1.20 -3.72 -6.96
CA ARG A 49 0.30 -4.71 -7.56
C ARG A 49 0.76 -6.12 -7.30
N THR A 50 -0.18 -7.02 -7.05
CA THR A 50 0.10 -8.46 -7.08
C THR A 50 -0.11 -9.04 -8.47
N SER A 51 0.65 -10.10 -8.78
CA SER A 51 0.60 -10.81 -10.07
C SER A 51 -0.01 -12.19 -9.87
N ASN A 52 -1.34 -12.30 -10.00
CA ASN A 52 -2.14 -13.54 -9.82
C ASN A 52 -2.07 -14.18 -8.41
N PRO A 53 -3.09 -14.95 -7.98
CA PRO A 53 -4.33 -15.30 -8.70
C PRO A 53 -5.45 -14.24 -8.62
N ARG A 54 -5.35 -13.22 -7.76
CA ARG A 54 -6.31 -12.10 -7.71
C ARG A 54 -5.58 -10.77 -7.83
N PRO A 55 -5.73 -10.01 -8.93
CA PRO A 55 -4.98 -8.79 -9.15
C PRO A 55 -5.47 -7.66 -8.23
N VAL A 56 -4.82 -7.51 -7.08
CA VAL A 56 -4.94 -6.37 -6.17
C VAL A 56 -4.03 -5.24 -6.67
N VAL A 57 -4.58 -4.03 -6.83
CA VAL A 57 -3.82 -2.83 -7.20
C VAL A 57 -3.98 -1.79 -6.11
N VAL A 58 -2.88 -1.33 -5.52
CA VAL A 58 -2.90 -0.35 -4.43
C VAL A 58 -2.08 0.88 -4.81
N ASP A 59 -2.70 2.04 -4.69
CA ASP A 59 -2.01 3.32 -4.77
C ASP A 59 -1.44 3.69 -3.39
N ALA A 60 -0.13 3.53 -3.22
CA ALA A 60 0.60 3.92 -2.03
C ALA A 60 1.03 5.39 -2.13
N LYS A 61 0.60 6.22 -1.18
CA LYS A 61 0.75 7.68 -1.23
C LYS A 61 1.65 8.22 -0.12
N THR A 62 2.52 9.15 -0.46
CA THR A 62 3.31 9.96 0.48
C THR A 62 3.13 11.44 0.19
N GLY A 63 3.26 12.26 1.23
CA GLY A 63 3.19 13.71 1.11
C GLY A 63 4.17 14.40 2.07
N PHE A 64 4.02 15.72 2.20
CA PHE A 64 4.92 16.56 3.00
C PHE A 64 5.09 16.10 4.45
N PHE A 65 4.03 15.53 5.05
CA PHE A 65 4.03 14.99 6.42
C PHE A 65 4.21 13.46 6.48
N GLY A 66 4.82 12.86 5.45
CA GLY A 66 5.08 11.42 5.35
C GLY A 66 3.95 10.61 4.71
N PRO A 67 3.83 9.31 5.02
CA PRO A 67 2.87 8.41 4.38
C PRO A 67 1.43 8.82 4.65
N LYS A 68 0.60 8.69 3.60
CA LYS A 68 -0.84 8.95 3.56
C LYS A 68 -1.59 7.63 3.42
N THR A 69 -2.89 7.67 3.68
CA THR A 69 -3.77 6.50 3.52
C THR A 69 -3.66 5.95 2.10
N PRO A 70 -3.22 4.70 1.91
CA PRO A 70 -3.21 4.03 0.63
C PRO A 70 -4.65 3.72 0.20
N VAL A 71 -4.84 3.49 -1.10
CA VAL A 71 -6.15 3.24 -1.69
C VAL A 71 -6.07 1.99 -2.53
N LEU A 72 -6.95 1.03 -2.25
CA LEU A 72 -7.16 -0.14 -3.09
C LEU A 72 -7.98 0.30 -4.29
N ARG A 73 -7.50 -0.02 -5.49
CA ARG A 73 -8.25 0.12 -6.73
C ARG A 73 -8.85 -1.24 -7.07
N ASP A 74 -10.15 -1.32 -6.93
CA ASP A 74 -10.93 -2.49 -7.32
C ASP A 74 -11.83 -2.12 -8.49
N HIS A 75 -11.46 -2.54 -9.70
CA HIS A 75 -12.15 -2.19 -10.94
C HIS A 75 -12.48 -0.68 -11.09
N ALA A 76 -13.72 -0.29 -10.79
CA ALA A 76 -14.23 1.08 -10.87
C ALA A 76 -14.25 1.81 -9.52
N GLU A 77 -14.00 1.11 -8.42
CA GLU A 77 -14.08 1.61 -7.06
C GLU A 77 -12.69 1.86 -6.45
N SER A 78 -12.66 2.79 -5.50
CA SER A 78 -11.47 3.18 -4.76
C SER A 78 -11.76 3.05 -3.27
N ILE A 79 -11.18 2.05 -2.64
CA ILE A 79 -11.44 1.70 -1.25
C ILE A 79 -10.26 2.18 -0.40
N PRO A 80 -10.43 3.18 0.49
CA PRO A 80 -9.37 3.63 1.38
C PRO A 80 -9.07 2.56 2.44
N PHE A 81 -7.80 2.43 2.81
CA PHE A 81 -7.40 1.53 3.89
C PHE A 81 -7.70 2.12 5.26
N ASP A 82 -7.96 1.26 6.24
CA ASP A 82 -7.97 1.65 7.63
C ASP A 82 -6.55 1.80 8.14
N LYS A 83 -6.30 2.90 8.85
CA LYS A 83 -5.01 3.15 9.48
C LYS A 83 -4.95 2.38 10.79
N ARG A 84 -4.05 1.41 10.89
CA ARG A 84 -3.73 0.78 12.17
C ARG A 84 -2.77 1.70 12.93
N SER A 85 -3.18 2.12 14.12
CA SER A 85 -2.43 3.00 15.03
C SER A 85 -1.32 2.28 15.75
#